data_AF-A0A2N7INZ4-F1
#
_entry.id   AF-A0A2N7INZ4-F1
#
_cell.length_a   1.000
_cell.length_b   1.000
_cell.length_c   1.000
_cell.angle_alpha   90.00
_cell.angle_beta   90.00
_cell.angle_gamma   90.00
#
_symmetry.space_group_name_H-M   'P 1'
#
loop_
_entity.id
_entity.type
_entity.pdbx_description
1 polymer ?
#
loop_
_entity_poly.entity_id
_entity_poly.type
_entity_poly.pdbx_seq_one_letter_code
_entity_poly.pdbx_strand_id
1 'polypeptide(L)'
;MRNKCLLFTTLASMSVAASPIHIDTCEALLNLEDNTHLDYEIIHNLDCSGIAHSELITFRGNLNGNGHTISNLTISSSQNDIGLFSQIHTGEVRNLTLQNFNINSQNQKVRTVGGLAGFINGGLVKDVTVTDSSINNSQGDWATGLLAGRADNAMIQNVSILNSTLTTTTDSRQIGGALGWIIDGAGASNLTVHDVQITIKGSGNSKVGGILGNVVNTPLSSLEIIDSSLKRNDLGKNGKNGLLVGQLDKSTIQHGSIVNVSQNLALGKYNGIAVGVLLKSNDNLISLSDISHNDPDTSLLWHYVNPRETYNTHNLYLDLSNESTLPPPTCQF
;
A
#
# COMPACT_ATOMS: atom_id res chain seq x y z
N MET A 1 -39.39 55.92 -9.05
CA MET A 1 -38.37 54.87 -8.79
C MET A 1 -38.96 53.92 -7.75
N ARG A 2 -39.32 52.69 -8.14
CA ARG A 2 -39.97 51.69 -7.27
C ARG A 2 -38.91 50.73 -6.74
N ASN A 3 -38.62 50.78 -5.44
CA ASN A 3 -37.76 49.81 -4.77
C ASN A 3 -38.48 48.46 -4.66
N LYS A 4 -37.98 47.44 -5.39
CA LYS A 4 -38.35 46.04 -5.16
C LYS A 4 -37.45 45.51 -4.05
N CYS A 5 -38.03 45.29 -2.88
CA CYS A 5 -37.40 44.56 -1.78
C CYS A 5 -37.42 43.07 -2.15
N LEU A 6 -36.27 42.51 -2.54
CA LEU A 6 -36.09 41.07 -2.67
C LEU A 6 -35.78 40.50 -1.28
N LEU A 7 -36.76 39.81 -0.68
CA LEU A 7 -36.47 38.88 0.42
C LEU A 7 -35.79 37.65 -0.17
N PHE A 8 -34.49 37.50 0.05
CA PHE A 8 -33.81 36.22 -0.05
C PHE A 8 -34.09 35.43 1.23
N THR A 9 -35.06 34.50 1.17
CA THR A 9 -35.15 33.44 2.16
C THR A 9 -34.13 32.37 1.79
N THR A 10 -32.99 32.36 2.46
CA THR A 10 -32.06 31.24 2.43
C THR A 10 -32.72 30.04 3.11
N LEU A 11 -33.16 29.06 2.31
CA LEU A 11 -33.47 27.73 2.82
C LEU A 11 -32.13 27.10 3.21
N ALA A 12 -31.77 27.21 4.49
CA ALA A 12 -30.71 26.37 5.05
C ALA A 12 -31.27 24.95 5.11
N SER A 13 -30.94 24.11 4.13
CA SER A 13 -31.15 22.67 4.25
C SER A 13 -30.16 22.16 5.29
N MET A 14 -30.59 22.12 6.56
CA MET A 14 -29.91 21.34 7.57
C MET A 14 -30.09 19.87 7.19
N SER A 15 -29.11 19.28 6.50
CA SER A 15 -29.03 17.83 6.39
C SER A 15 -28.77 17.29 7.80
N VAL A 16 -29.78 16.70 8.42
CA VAL A 16 -29.56 15.85 9.58
C VAL A 16 -28.77 14.66 9.05
N ALA A 17 -27.47 14.60 9.34
CA ALA A 17 -26.70 13.38 9.09
C ALA A 17 -27.38 12.25 9.86
N ALA A 18 -27.71 11.16 9.18
CA ALA A 18 -28.26 9.99 9.84
C ALA A 18 -27.23 9.48 10.87
N SER A 19 -27.71 8.96 12.01
CA SER A 19 -26.80 8.33 12.97
C SER A 19 -26.10 7.13 12.32
N PRO A 20 -24.80 6.92 12.59
CA PRO A 20 -24.08 5.79 12.04
C PRO A 20 -24.67 4.47 12.50
N ILE A 21 -24.58 3.47 11.63
CA ILE A 21 -25.00 2.10 11.91
C ILE A 21 -23.86 1.40 12.66
N HIS A 22 -24.16 0.88 13.86
CA HIS A 22 -23.16 0.17 14.65
C HIS A 22 -22.93 -1.25 14.11
N ILE A 23 -21.66 -1.64 14.05
CA ILE A 23 -21.20 -2.99 13.72
C ILE A 23 -20.62 -3.60 15.00
N ASP A 24 -21.27 -4.66 15.48
CA ASP A 24 -20.96 -5.37 16.72
C ASP A 24 -20.63 -6.86 16.49
N THR A 25 -20.63 -7.33 15.26
CA THR A 25 -20.29 -8.71 14.92
C THR A 25 -19.49 -8.75 13.62
N CYS A 26 -18.64 -9.77 13.46
CA CYS A 26 -17.94 -9.98 12.20
C CYS A 26 -18.95 -10.25 11.08
N GLU A 27 -20.00 -11.04 11.35
CA GLU A 27 -21.06 -11.31 10.39
C GLU A 27 -21.76 -10.03 9.91
N ALA A 28 -22.04 -9.06 10.79
CA ALA A 28 -22.60 -7.78 10.36
C ALA A 28 -21.65 -7.00 9.44
N LEU A 29 -20.35 -7.02 9.71
CA LEU A 29 -19.33 -6.40 8.86
C LEU A 29 -19.24 -7.07 7.48
N LEU A 30 -19.26 -8.40 7.44
CA LEU A 30 -19.09 -9.15 6.19
C LEU A 30 -20.36 -9.16 5.33
N ASN A 31 -21.52 -8.85 5.91
CA ASN A 31 -22.82 -8.80 5.22
C ASN A 31 -23.35 -7.37 5.02
N LEU A 32 -22.46 -6.37 4.98
CA LEU A 32 -22.86 -5.02 4.59
C LEU A 32 -23.49 -5.03 3.18
N GLU A 33 -24.44 -4.12 2.95
CA GLU A 33 -25.09 -3.99 1.65
C GLU A 33 -24.10 -3.54 0.58
N ASP A 34 -24.09 -4.21 -0.57
CA ASP A 34 -23.25 -3.85 -1.71
C ASP A 34 -23.60 -2.45 -2.24
N ASN A 35 -22.58 -1.66 -2.59
CA ASN A 35 -22.70 -0.28 -3.03
C ASN A 35 -23.42 0.67 -2.05
N THR A 36 -23.46 0.33 -0.76
CA THR A 36 -23.99 1.21 0.30
C THR A 36 -23.18 2.50 0.43
N HIS A 37 -23.87 3.62 0.70
CA HIS A 37 -23.30 4.94 1.01
C HIS A 37 -23.47 5.32 2.50
N LEU A 38 -23.84 4.36 3.34
CA LEU A 38 -24.17 4.60 4.74
C LEU A 38 -22.91 4.79 5.60
N ASP A 39 -23.10 5.41 6.76
CA ASP A 39 -22.08 5.57 7.79
C ASP A 39 -22.13 4.40 8.77
N TYR A 40 -20.97 3.82 9.07
CA TYR A 40 -20.80 2.67 9.94
C TYR A 40 -19.75 2.93 11.01
N GLU A 41 -20.02 2.42 12.21
CA GLU A 41 -19.08 2.46 13.33
C GLU A 41 -18.88 1.09 13.94
N ILE A 42 -17.63 0.64 14.04
CA ILE A 42 -17.30 -0.51 14.87
C ILE A 42 -17.32 -0.05 16.32
N ILE A 43 -18.01 -0.81 17.18
CA ILE A 43 -18.21 -0.42 18.59
C ILE A 43 -17.44 -1.29 19.59
N HIS A 44 -16.80 -2.37 19.12
CA HIS A 44 -15.83 -3.16 19.86
C HIS A 44 -14.98 -4.00 18.89
N ASN A 45 -13.92 -4.64 19.39
CA ASN A 45 -13.11 -5.55 18.56
C ASN A 45 -13.97 -6.70 18.00
N LEU A 46 -13.77 -7.03 16.73
CA LEU A 46 -14.47 -8.09 16.02
C LEU A 46 -13.51 -9.28 15.82
N ASP A 47 -13.95 -10.48 16.20
CA ASP A 47 -13.25 -11.73 15.91
C ASP A 47 -13.98 -12.47 14.79
N CYS A 48 -13.29 -12.67 13.68
CA CYS A 48 -13.80 -13.34 12.48
C CYS A 48 -13.40 -14.82 12.41
N SER A 49 -12.87 -15.39 13.49
CA SER A 49 -12.48 -16.80 13.55
C SER A 49 -13.61 -17.73 13.13
N GLY A 50 -13.31 -18.63 12.19
CA GLY A 50 -14.28 -19.62 11.70
C GLY A 50 -15.24 -19.12 10.62
N ILE A 51 -15.17 -17.84 10.24
CA ILE A 51 -15.98 -17.27 9.17
C ILE A 51 -15.10 -17.11 7.92
N ALA A 52 -15.53 -17.72 6.82
CA ALA A 52 -14.89 -17.54 5.52
C ALA A 52 -15.53 -16.36 4.78
N HIS A 53 -14.74 -15.35 4.43
CA HIS A 53 -15.19 -14.23 3.62
C HIS A 53 -14.99 -14.52 2.13
N SER A 54 -16.08 -14.83 1.42
CA SER A 54 -16.05 -15.20 0.00
C SER A 54 -16.87 -14.28 -0.91
N GLU A 55 -17.94 -13.67 -0.39
CA GLU A 55 -18.83 -12.76 -1.11
C GLU A 55 -18.41 -11.32 -0.82
N LEU A 56 -17.45 -10.81 -1.59
CA LEU A 56 -16.86 -9.50 -1.36
C LEU A 56 -17.68 -8.41 -2.04
N ILE A 57 -17.93 -7.32 -1.32
CA ILE A 57 -18.75 -6.20 -1.81
C ILE A 57 -17.91 -5.02 -2.31
N THR A 58 -18.53 -4.16 -3.11
CA THR A 58 -18.09 -2.80 -3.36
C THR A 58 -18.64 -1.88 -2.27
N PHE A 59 -17.75 -1.24 -1.51
CA PHE A 59 -18.11 -0.33 -0.44
C PHE A 59 -18.02 1.14 -0.90
N ARG A 60 -19.09 1.93 -0.68
CA ARG A 60 -19.14 3.36 -1.02
C ARG A 60 -19.44 4.27 0.17
N GLY A 61 -19.58 3.69 1.35
CA GLY A 61 -19.94 4.38 2.59
C GLY A 61 -18.73 4.82 3.39
N ASN A 62 -18.95 5.13 4.66
CA ASN A 62 -17.89 5.48 5.60
C ASN A 62 -17.84 4.45 6.71
N LEU A 63 -16.67 3.86 6.95
CA LEU A 63 -16.42 2.94 8.04
C LEU A 63 -15.39 3.56 9.00
N ASN A 64 -15.86 3.91 10.19
CA ASN A 64 -14.99 4.34 11.29
C ASN A 64 -14.82 3.18 12.26
N GLY A 65 -13.61 2.66 12.37
CA GLY A 65 -13.31 1.57 13.30
C GLY A 65 -13.24 1.99 14.76
N ASN A 66 -13.27 3.29 15.08
CA ASN A 66 -13.17 3.82 16.45
C ASN A 66 -11.96 3.28 17.25
N GLY A 67 -10.88 2.90 16.57
CA GLY A 67 -9.67 2.31 17.16
C GLY A 67 -9.78 0.81 17.43
N HIS A 68 -10.87 0.15 17.03
CA HIS A 68 -11.07 -1.28 17.22
C HIS A 68 -10.36 -2.12 16.17
N THR A 69 -10.19 -3.40 16.53
CA THR A 69 -9.53 -4.41 15.71
C THR A 69 -10.54 -5.34 15.06
N ILE A 70 -10.32 -5.67 13.78
CA ILE A 70 -10.93 -6.81 13.09
C ILE A 70 -9.86 -7.89 13.03
N SER A 71 -10.11 -9.04 13.65
CA SER A 71 -9.12 -10.10 13.83
C SER A 71 -9.51 -11.39 13.12
N ASN A 72 -8.52 -12.19 12.74
CA ASN A 72 -8.69 -13.58 12.28
C ASN A 72 -9.52 -13.71 10.99
N LEU A 73 -9.51 -12.69 10.13
CA LEU A 73 -10.24 -12.68 8.87
C LEU A 73 -9.63 -13.65 7.86
N THR A 74 -10.39 -14.65 7.43
CA THR A 74 -9.99 -15.55 6.33
C THR A 74 -10.72 -15.16 5.05
N ILE A 75 -9.99 -14.70 4.03
CA ILE A 75 -10.57 -14.25 2.76
C ILE A 75 -10.27 -15.28 1.67
N SER A 76 -11.32 -15.83 1.08
CA SER A 76 -11.25 -16.85 0.04
C SER A 76 -12.33 -16.57 -1.00
N SER A 77 -12.04 -15.68 -1.93
CA SER A 77 -12.93 -15.30 -3.03
C SER A 77 -12.28 -15.59 -4.38
N SER A 78 -13.10 -15.89 -5.38
CA SER A 78 -12.71 -16.01 -6.79
C SER A 78 -12.94 -14.72 -7.59
N GLN A 79 -13.37 -13.64 -6.94
CA GLN A 79 -13.57 -12.34 -7.57
C GLN A 79 -12.23 -11.73 -8.02
N ASN A 80 -12.30 -10.78 -8.96
CA ASN A 80 -11.11 -10.13 -9.51
C ASN A 80 -10.35 -9.30 -8.46
N ASP A 81 -11.06 -8.72 -7.49
CA ASP A 81 -10.48 -7.83 -6.49
C ASP A 81 -10.76 -8.39 -5.11
N ILE A 82 -9.70 -8.73 -4.39
CA ILE A 82 -9.76 -9.48 -3.15
C ILE A 82 -9.26 -8.62 -1.98
N GLY A 83 -10.10 -8.53 -0.94
CA GLY A 83 -9.82 -7.93 0.35
C GLY A 83 -11.06 -7.99 1.23
N LEU A 84 -11.05 -7.36 2.42
CA LEU A 84 -12.25 -7.19 3.24
C LEU A 84 -13.40 -6.60 2.40
N PHE A 85 -13.06 -5.63 1.56
CA PHE A 85 -13.91 -5.18 0.47
C PHE A 85 -13.31 -5.63 -0.86
N SER A 86 -14.18 -5.99 -1.82
CA SER A 86 -13.71 -6.15 -3.20
C SER A 86 -13.15 -4.83 -3.70
N GLN A 87 -13.95 -3.77 -3.52
CA GLN A 87 -13.56 -2.41 -3.86
C GLN A 87 -14.01 -1.42 -2.79
N ILE A 88 -13.22 -0.38 -2.58
CA ILE A 88 -13.69 0.85 -1.92
C ILE A 88 -13.83 1.90 -3.01
N HIS A 89 -15.00 2.51 -3.14
CA HIS A 89 -15.26 3.50 -4.18
C HIS A 89 -15.82 4.78 -3.57
N THR A 90 -15.03 5.86 -3.61
CA THR A 90 -15.36 7.20 -3.06
C THR A 90 -15.69 7.26 -1.55
N GLY A 91 -15.63 6.13 -0.83
CA GLY A 91 -15.92 6.04 0.60
C GLY A 91 -14.69 6.25 1.50
N GLU A 92 -14.93 6.29 2.82
CA GLU A 92 -13.87 6.42 3.82
C GLU A 92 -13.73 5.15 4.65
N VAL A 93 -12.50 4.73 4.93
CA VAL A 93 -12.21 3.70 5.94
C VAL A 93 -11.11 4.21 6.85
N ARG A 94 -11.41 4.33 8.15
CA ARG A 94 -10.47 4.93 9.10
C ARG A 94 -10.47 4.33 10.49
N ASN A 95 -9.40 4.59 11.24
CA ASN A 95 -9.25 4.27 12.67
C ASN A 95 -9.47 2.79 12.99
N LEU A 96 -8.81 1.88 12.28
CA LEU A 96 -8.98 0.45 12.53
C LEU A 96 -7.67 -0.32 12.42
N THR A 97 -7.66 -1.48 13.07
CA THR A 97 -6.59 -2.48 12.91
C THR A 97 -7.16 -3.72 12.23
N LEU A 98 -6.52 -4.18 11.15
CA LEU A 98 -6.70 -5.52 10.60
C LEU A 98 -5.59 -6.40 11.17
N GLN A 99 -5.96 -7.36 12.04
CA GLN A 99 -5.01 -8.26 12.68
C GLN A 99 -5.21 -9.69 12.21
N ASN A 100 -4.10 -10.38 11.95
CA ASN A 100 -4.11 -11.81 11.63
C ASN A 100 -5.10 -12.18 10.51
N PHE A 101 -5.15 -11.38 9.45
CA PHE A 101 -5.88 -11.81 8.26
C PHE A 101 -5.04 -12.82 7.47
N ASN A 102 -5.72 -13.72 6.76
CA ASN A 102 -5.09 -14.61 5.81
C ASN A 102 -5.85 -14.60 4.49
N ILE A 103 -5.12 -14.28 3.40
CA ILE A 103 -5.62 -14.38 2.03
C ILE A 103 -4.81 -15.45 1.30
N ASN A 104 -5.51 -16.40 0.69
CA ASN A 104 -4.91 -17.39 -0.20
C ASN A 104 -5.69 -17.45 -1.52
N SER A 105 -5.07 -16.99 -2.61
CA SER A 105 -5.66 -17.01 -3.96
C SER A 105 -5.00 -18.05 -4.88
N GLN A 106 -4.45 -19.13 -4.33
CA GLN A 106 -3.82 -20.19 -5.13
C GLN A 106 -4.77 -20.71 -6.21
N ASN A 107 -4.23 -20.89 -7.42
CA ASN A 107 -4.93 -21.45 -8.59
C ASN A 107 -6.06 -20.59 -9.18
N GLN A 108 -6.14 -19.31 -8.79
CA GLN A 108 -7.12 -18.37 -9.32
C GLN A 108 -6.40 -17.12 -9.83
N LYS A 109 -6.55 -16.83 -11.12
CA LYS A 109 -6.09 -15.55 -11.67
C LYS A 109 -7.01 -14.46 -11.17
N VAL A 110 -6.47 -13.60 -10.32
CA VAL A 110 -7.17 -12.47 -9.71
C VAL A 110 -6.46 -11.20 -10.14
N ARG A 111 -7.16 -10.08 -10.21
CA ARG A 111 -6.59 -8.83 -10.72
C ARG A 111 -5.79 -8.11 -9.63
N THR A 112 -6.43 -7.89 -8.48
CA THR A 112 -5.85 -7.13 -7.37
C THR A 112 -6.10 -7.80 -6.02
N VAL A 113 -5.12 -7.72 -5.12
CA VAL A 113 -5.23 -8.36 -3.80
C VAL A 113 -4.65 -7.45 -2.72
N GLY A 114 -5.40 -7.25 -1.63
CA GLY A 114 -4.92 -6.68 -0.38
C GLY A 114 -5.85 -6.93 0.80
N GLY A 115 -5.37 -6.74 2.03
CA GLY A 115 -6.12 -7.04 3.25
C GLY A 115 -7.40 -6.22 3.40
N LEU A 116 -7.30 -4.90 3.22
CA LEU A 116 -8.44 -4.00 3.32
C LEU A 116 -9.30 -4.04 2.06
N ALA A 117 -8.66 -3.91 0.89
CA ALA A 117 -9.37 -3.93 -0.39
C ALA A 117 -8.51 -4.46 -1.53
N GLY A 118 -9.13 -5.10 -2.52
CA GLY A 118 -8.44 -5.36 -3.77
C GLY A 118 -8.13 -4.04 -4.50
N PHE A 119 -9.16 -3.22 -4.67
CA PHE A 119 -9.07 -1.96 -5.40
C PHE A 119 -9.74 -0.78 -4.67
N ILE A 120 -9.00 0.31 -4.50
CA ILE A 120 -9.51 1.58 -3.96
C ILE A 120 -9.62 2.58 -5.12
N ASN A 121 -10.81 3.13 -5.34
CA ASN A 121 -11.10 4.09 -6.40
C ASN A 121 -11.75 5.35 -5.81
N GLY A 122 -10.93 6.36 -5.53
CA GLY A 122 -11.34 7.52 -4.76
C GLY A 122 -11.47 7.24 -3.27
N GLY A 123 -11.77 8.29 -2.51
CA GLY A 123 -12.01 8.20 -1.07
C GLY A 123 -10.75 8.33 -0.21
N LEU A 124 -10.88 7.98 1.06
CA LEU A 124 -9.85 8.13 2.09
C LEU A 124 -9.64 6.82 2.85
N VAL A 125 -8.39 6.37 2.94
CA VAL A 125 -7.96 5.36 3.91
C VAL A 125 -7.01 6.03 4.88
N LYS A 126 -7.36 6.04 6.17
CA LYS A 126 -6.61 6.82 7.17
C LYS A 126 -6.51 6.14 8.52
N ASP A 127 -5.35 6.22 9.16
CA ASP A 127 -5.14 5.69 10.52
C ASP A 127 -5.50 4.18 10.57
N VAL A 128 -4.93 3.42 9.63
CA VAL A 128 -5.17 1.98 9.47
C VAL A 128 -3.88 1.21 9.74
N THR A 129 -3.97 0.19 10.59
CA THR A 129 -2.86 -0.73 10.84
C THR A 129 -3.20 -2.12 10.31
N VAL A 130 -2.26 -2.74 9.60
CA VAL A 130 -2.28 -4.17 9.27
C VAL A 130 -1.18 -4.84 10.10
N THR A 131 -1.51 -5.85 10.90
CA THR A 131 -0.52 -6.54 11.74
C THR A 131 -0.71 -8.05 11.73
N ASP A 132 0.38 -8.79 11.91
CA ASP A 132 0.41 -10.25 12.05
C ASP A 132 -0.30 -10.98 10.90
N SER A 133 -0.32 -10.38 9.71
CA SER A 133 -1.20 -10.81 8.61
C SER A 133 -0.42 -11.42 7.46
N SER A 134 -1.11 -12.19 6.62
CA SER A 134 -0.47 -12.87 5.50
C SER A 134 -1.28 -12.87 4.21
N ILE A 135 -0.59 -12.59 3.11
CA ILE A 135 -1.06 -12.88 1.75
C ILE A 135 -0.16 -13.95 1.18
N ASN A 136 -0.73 -15.13 0.94
CA ASN A 136 0.01 -16.30 0.50
C ASN A 136 -0.34 -16.67 -0.93
N ASN A 137 0.70 -16.81 -1.75
CA ASN A 137 0.64 -17.27 -3.13
C ASN A 137 -0.33 -16.48 -4.02
N SER A 138 -0.34 -15.16 -3.86
CA SER A 138 -1.15 -14.30 -4.70
C SER A 138 -0.78 -14.48 -6.18
N GLN A 139 -1.79 -14.66 -7.02
CA GLN A 139 -1.74 -14.53 -8.49
C GLN A 139 -2.46 -13.25 -8.90
N GLY A 140 -2.15 -12.14 -8.21
CA GLY A 140 -2.62 -10.81 -8.57
C GLY A 140 -1.99 -10.39 -9.89
N ASP A 141 -2.61 -10.75 -11.02
CA ASP A 141 -2.15 -10.51 -12.40
C ASP A 141 -1.76 -9.04 -12.62
N TRP A 142 -2.35 -8.11 -11.87
CA TRP A 142 -1.96 -6.71 -11.85
C TRP A 142 -1.17 -6.42 -10.58
N ALA A 143 -1.84 -6.30 -9.44
CA ALA A 143 -1.25 -5.64 -8.29
C ALA A 143 -1.57 -6.29 -6.93
N THR A 144 -0.57 -6.34 -6.06
CA THR A 144 -0.69 -6.95 -4.72
C THR A 144 0.01 -6.08 -3.68
N GLY A 145 -0.65 -5.86 -2.54
CA GLY A 145 -0.05 -5.29 -1.34
C GLY A 145 -0.85 -5.63 -0.08
N LEU A 146 -0.23 -5.59 1.11
CA LEU A 146 -0.90 -6.06 2.34
C LEU A 146 -2.08 -5.17 2.76
N LEU A 147 -2.06 -3.88 2.44
CA LEU A 147 -3.23 -3.02 2.61
C LEU A 147 -4.18 -3.18 1.42
N ALA A 148 -3.69 -2.88 0.22
CA ALA A 148 -4.49 -2.87 -0.99
C ALA A 148 -3.68 -3.28 -2.23
N GLY A 149 -4.35 -3.90 -3.19
CA GLY A 149 -3.73 -4.21 -4.47
C GLY A 149 -3.47 -2.95 -5.29
N ARG A 150 -4.50 -2.13 -5.50
CA ARG A 150 -4.43 -0.90 -6.31
C ARG A 150 -5.19 0.26 -5.68
N ALA A 151 -4.71 1.49 -5.88
CA ALA A 151 -5.37 2.73 -5.50
C ALA A 151 -5.34 3.76 -6.66
N ASP A 152 -6.52 4.27 -7.03
CA ASP A 152 -6.70 5.29 -8.06
C ASP A 152 -7.40 6.50 -7.44
N ASN A 153 -6.85 7.71 -7.64
CA ASN A 153 -7.44 8.98 -7.16
C ASN A 153 -7.84 8.97 -5.65
N ALA A 154 -7.16 8.16 -4.83
CA ALA A 154 -7.46 7.97 -3.42
C ALA A 154 -6.40 8.61 -2.52
N MET A 155 -6.78 8.96 -1.30
CA MET A 155 -5.87 9.46 -0.27
C MET A 155 -5.56 8.34 0.73
N ILE A 156 -4.29 7.97 0.86
CA ILE A 156 -3.82 6.94 1.80
C ILE A 156 -2.91 7.61 2.84
N GLN A 157 -3.31 7.63 4.09
CA GLN A 157 -2.64 8.42 5.13
C GLN A 157 -2.45 7.63 6.42
N ASN A 158 -1.29 7.73 7.05
CA ASN A 158 -1.02 7.13 8.35
C ASN A 158 -1.35 5.62 8.36
N VAL A 159 -0.66 4.87 7.50
CA VAL A 159 -0.83 3.43 7.41
C VAL A 159 0.43 2.73 7.90
N SER A 160 0.24 1.72 8.74
CA SER A 160 1.32 0.86 9.22
C SER A 160 1.06 -0.59 8.84
N ILE A 161 2.07 -1.27 8.28
CA ILE A 161 2.07 -2.70 8.01
C ILE A 161 3.15 -3.33 8.89
N LEU A 162 2.77 -4.20 9.81
CA LEU A 162 3.61 -4.72 10.88
C LEU A 162 3.63 -6.24 10.88
N ASN A 163 4.77 -6.87 11.18
CA ASN A 163 4.90 -8.31 11.48
C ASN A 163 4.20 -9.23 10.47
N SER A 164 4.27 -8.92 9.18
CA SER A 164 3.39 -9.50 8.16
C SER A 164 4.17 -10.15 7.02
N THR A 165 3.50 -11.03 6.27
CA THR A 165 4.13 -11.76 5.16
C THR A 165 3.37 -11.60 3.85
N LEU A 166 4.10 -11.27 2.79
CA LEU A 166 3.56 -11.16 1.44
C LEU A 166 4.32 -12.11 0.53
N THR A 167 3.66 -13.17 0.07
CA THR A 167 4.20 -14.10 -0.91
C THR A 167 3.38 -14.07 -2.19
N THR A 168 4.01 -13.71 -3.31
CA THR A 168 3.38 -13.72 -4.64
C THR A 168 3.96 -14.83 -5.52
N THR A 169 3.17 -15.27 -6.51
CA THR A 169 3.59 -16.28 -7.49
C THR A 169 3.81 -15.65 -8.87
N THR A 170 3.66 -16.45 -9.93
CA THR A 170 3.84 -16.01 -11.30
C THR A 170 2.80 -14.98 -11.70
N ASP A 171 3.14 -14.13 -12.67
CA ASP A 171 2.28 -13.10 -13.28
C ASP A 171 1.98 -11.84 -12.45
N SER A 172 2.29 -11.78 -11.15
CA SER A 172 2.16 -10.51 -10.42
C SER A 172 3.12 -9.43 -10.95
N ARG A 173 2.57 -8.27 -11.32
CA ARG A 173 3.30 -7.22 -12.04
C ARG A 173 3.67 -6.03 -11.17
N GLN A 174 2.85 -5.71 -10.17
CA GLN A 174 3.05 -4.59 -9.25
C GLN A 174 2.92 -5.07 -7.81
N ILE A 175 4.01 -5.09 -7.06
CA ILE A 175 4.08 -5.71 -5.74
C ILE A 175 4.68 -4.69 -4.78
N GLY A 176 3.96 -4.35 -3.72
CA GLY A 176 4.47 -3.51 -2.65
C GLY A 176 4.09 -4.09 -1.29
N GLY A 177 4.90 -3.89 -0.26
CA GLY A 177 4.56 -4.35 1.09
C GLY A 177 3.21 -3.78 1.55
N ALA A 178 2.95 -2.50 1.29
CA ALA A 178 1.68 -1.86 1.61
C ALA A 178 0.71 -1.84 0.41
N LEU A 179 1.12 -1.25 -0.72
CA LEU A 179 0.28 -1.15 -1.92
C LEU A 179 1.00 -1.62 -3.19
N GLY A 180 0.30 -2.37 -4.03
CA GLY A 180 0.84 -2.81 -5.32
C GLY A 180 0.99 -1.66 -6.32
N TRP A 181 -0.09 -0.93 -6.60
CA TRP A 181 -0.12 0.08 -7.65
C TRP A 181 -0.91 1.34 -7.24
N ILE A 182 -0.31 2.53 -7.37
CA ILE A 182 -0.95 3.82 -7.10
C ILE A 182 -0.91 4.70 -8.37
N ILE A 183 -2.05 5.25 -8.79
CA ILE A 183 -2.14 6.11 -9.99
C ILE A 183 -3.16 7.26 -9.89
N ASP A 184 -3.20 8.05 -10.96
CA ASP A 184 -4.27 8.99 -11.31
C ASP A 184 -4.56 10.04 -10.24
N GLY A 185 -3.49 10.65 -9.71
CA GLY A 185 -3.60 11.74 -8.75
C GLY A 185 -3.91 11.28 -7.32
N ALA A 186 -3.86 9.97 -7.06
CA ALA A 186 -3.81 9.47 -5.69
C ALA A 186 -2.64 10.11 -4.92
N GLY A 187 -2.79 10.26 -3.60
CA GLY A 187 -1.76 10.77 -2.71
C GLY A 187 -1.51 9.78 -1.58
N ALA A 188 -0.25 9.56 -1.21
CA ALA A 188 0.08 8.70 -0.08
C ALA A 188 1.12 9.33 0.84
N SER A 189 0.84 9.33 2.14
CA SER A 189 1.72 9.94 3.14
C SER A 189 1.75 9.15 4.45
N ASN A 190 2.90 9.13 5.11
CA ASN A 190 3.11 8.43 6.39
C ASN A 190 2.77 6.93 6.24
N LEU A 191 3.53 6.24 5.39
CA LEU A 191 3.43 4.79 5.22
C LEU A 191 4.61 4.11 5.90
N THR A 192 4.33 3.21 6.82
CA THR A 192 5.35 2.44 7.56
C THR A 192 5.22 0.95 7.24
N VAL A 193 6.34 0.30 6.94
CA VAL A 193 6.45 -1.15 6.77
C VAL A 193 7.52 -1.64 7.73
N HIS A 194 7.14 -2.39 8.77
CA HIS A 194 8.06 -2.85 9.82
C HIS A 194 7.94 -4.36 10.03
N ASP A 195 9.06 -5.06 10.00
CA ASP A 195 9.12 -6.52 10.14
C ASP A 195 8.20 -7.25 9.13
N VAL A 196 8.32 -6.86 7.86
CA VAL A 196 7.55 -7.45 6.76
C VAL A 196 8.44 -8.27 5.85
N GLN A 197 8.02 -9.51 5.56
CA GLN A 197 8.73 -10.41 4.65
C GLN A 197 8.02 -10.48 3.30
N ILE A 198 8.66 -9.99 2.24
CA ILE A 198 8.13 -9.97 0.88
C ILE A 198 8.90 -10.98 0.03
N THR A 199 8.20 -12.01 -0.46
CA THR A 199 8.78 -13.08 -1.29
C THR A 199 8.09 -13.17 -2.66
N ILE A 200 8.88 -13.08 -3.73
CA ILE A 200 8.40 -13.17 -5.12
C ILE A 200 8.92 -14.47 -5.74
N LYS A 201 8.00 -15.40 -6.09
CA LYS A 201 8.37 -16.74 -6.57
C LYS A 201 8.55 -16.89 -8.11
N GLY A 202 8.05 -15.99 -8.97
CA GLY A 202 8.16 -16.22 -10.43
C GLY A 202 7.64 -15.15 -11.40
N SER A 203 8.14 -13.91 -11.37
CA SER A 203 7.71 -12.89 -12.34
C SER A 203 8.90 -12.33 -13.11
N GLY A 204 8.86 -12.37 -14.45
CA GLY A 204 9.94 -11.87 -15.30
C GLY A 204 10.02 -10.33 -15.41
N ASN A 205 8.88 -9.64 -15.22
CA ASN A 205 8.71 -8.20 -15.48
C ASN A 205 8.01 -7.45 -14.32
N SER A 206 8.13 -7.94 -13.08
CA SER A 206 7.51 -7.29 -11.93
C SER A 206 8.22 -6.00 -11.49
N LYS A 207 7.42 -5.07 -10.97
CA LYS A 207 7.82 -3.89 -10.22
C LYS A 207 7.59 -4.20 -8.74
N VAL A 208 8.65 -4.19 -7.95
CA VAL A 208 8.66 -4.62 -6.56
C VAL A 208 9.18 -3.49 -5.69
N GLY A 209 8.35 -2.96 -4.81
CA GLY A 209 8.76 -2.05 -3.76
C GLY A 209 8.67 -2.71 -2.40
N GLY A 210 9.51 -2.27 -1.45
CA GLY A 210 9.30 -2.67 -0.06
C GLY A 210 8.00 -2.09 0.50
N ILE A 211 7.60 -0.91 0.04
CA ILE A 211 6.34 -0.27 0.42
C ILE A 211 5.37 -0.25 -0.76
N LEU A 212 5.81 0.23 -1.93
CA LEU A 212 4.95 0.49 -3.10
C LEU A 212 5.47 -0.15 -4.38
N GLY A 213 4.66 -0.92 -5.11
CA GLY A 213 5.13 -1.56 -6.35
C GLY A 213 5.34 -0.59 -7.52
N ASN A 214 4.28 0.07 -7.97
CA ASN A 214 4.33 1.05 -9.06
C ASN A 214 3.55 2.31 -8.68
N VAL A 215 4.08 3.47 -9.01
CA VAL A 215 3.46 4.76 -8.67
C VAL A 215 3.49 5.68 -9.89
N VAL A 216 2.36 6.30 -10.22
CA VAL A 216 2.22 7.15 -11.42
C VAL A 216 1.46 8.44 -11.08
N ASN A 217 2.01 9.61 -11.44
CA ASN A 217 1.41 10.93 -11.19
C ASN A 217 0.96 11.16 -9.73
N THR A 218 1.77 10.73 -8.75
CA THR A 218 1.41 10.75 -7.33
C THR A 218 2.53 11.37 -6.49
N PRO A 219 2.25 12.39 -5.67
CA PRO A 219 3.19 12.83 -4.65
C PRO A 219 3.18 11.85 -3.47
N LEU A 220 4.38 11.48 -3.01
CA LEU A 220 4.58 10.63 -1.84
C LEU A 220 5.37 11.40 -0.78
N SER A 221 5.00 11.20 0.49
CA SER A 221 5.78 11.72 1.60
C SER A 221 5.86 10.77 2.79
N SER A 222 6.96 10.83 3.53
CA SER A 222 7.17 10.06 4.77
C SER A 222 6.95 8.56 4.56
N LEU A 223 7.85 7.94 3.80
CA LEU A 223 7.86 6.51 3.56
C LEU A 223 8.95 5.85 4.41
N GLU A 224 8.57 4.90 5.24
CA GLU A 224 9.51 4.22 6.13
C GLU A 224 9.41 2.71 6.00
N ILE A 225 10.56 2.05 5.81
CA ILE A 225 10.69 0.61 5.85
C ILE A 225 11.78 0.22 6.84
N ILE A 226 11.44 -0.63 7.82
CA ILE A 226 12.31 -1.02 8.93
C ILE A 226 12.31 -2.55 9.09
N ASP A 227 13.46 -3.14 9.39
CA ASP A 227 13.66 -4.55 9.77
C ASP A 227 12.93 -5.54 8.85
N SER A 228 12.79 -5.20 7.57
CA SER A 228 11.98 -5.93 6.61
C SER A 228 12.85 -6.69 5.61
N SER A 229 12.26 -7.60 4.85
CA SER A 229 13.01 -8.33 3.81
C SER A 229 12.31 -8.41 2.46
N LEU A 230 13.11 -8.28 1.40
CA LEU A 230 12.66 -8.39 0.01
C LEU A 230 13.45 -9.48 -0.70
N LYS A 231 12.79 -10.60 -1.00
CA LYS A 231 13.43 -11.76 -1.63
C LYS A 231 12.78 -12.09 -2.97
N ARG A 232 13.61 -12.17 -4.01
CA ARG A 232 13.19 -12.62 -5.35
C ARG A 232 13.89 -13.94 -5.68
N ASN A 233 13.10 -14.97 -5.99
CA ASN A 233 13.63 -16.31 -6.29
C ASN A 233 13.79 -16.61 -7.79
N ASP A 234 13.52 -15.65 -8.69
CA ASP A 234 13.45 -15.88 -10.14
C ASP A 234 14.42 -14.99 -10.95
N LEU A 235 14.97 -15.55 -12.04
CA LEU A 235 15.93 -15.01 -13.02
C LEU A 235 15.30 -14.01 -14.03
N GLY A 236 14.29 -13.27 -13.58
CA GLY A 236 13.55 -12.32 -14.42
C GLY A 236 14.42 -11.15 -14.88
N LYS A 237 14.93 -11.22 -16.12
CA LYS A 237 15.85 -10.27 -16.76
C LYS A 237 15.38 -8.80 -16.84
N ASN A 238 14.21 -8.44 -16.33
CA ASN A 238 13.63 -7.10 -16.43
C ASN A 238 12.90 -6.64 -15.15
N GLY A 239 13.08 -7.33 -14.01
CA GLY A 239 12.53 -6.89 -12.74
C GLY A 239 13.00 -5.48 -12.33
N LYS A 240 12.10 -4.69 -11.74
CA LYS A 240 12.35 -3.34 -11.21
C LYS A 240 12.11 -3.35 -9.72
N ASN A 241 13.16 -3.23 -8.91
CA ASN A 241 13.10 -3.44 -7.47
C ASN A 241 13.66 -2.22 -6.74
N GLY A 242 12.87 -1.64 -5.83
CA GLY A 242 13.33 -0.59 -4.92
C GLY A 242 12.97 -0.91 -3.48
N LEU A 243 13.76 -0.49 -2.50
CA LEU A 243 13.42 -0.77 -1.10
C LEU A 243 12.22 0.06 -0.64
N LEU A 244 11.97 1.24 -1.22
CA LEU A 244 10.71 1.97 -1.03
C LEU A 244 9.73 1.68 -2.16
N VAL A 245 10.13 1.95 -3.41
CA VAL A 245 9.24 1.91 -4.58
C VAL A 245 9.83 1.12 -5.74
N GLY A 246 9.10 0.18 -6.32
CA GLY A 246 9.58 -0.59 -7.47
C GLY A 246 9.76 0.26 -8.74
N GLN A 247 8.76 1.07 -9.08
CA GLN A 247 8.83 2.05 -10.16
C GLN A 247 8.08 3.33 -9.78
N LEU A 248 8.70 4.48 -10.03
CA LEU A 248 8.15 5.81 -9.80
C LEU A 248 8.06 6.55 -11.15
N ASP A 249 6.87 6.97 -11.58
CA ASP A 249 6.62 7.63 -12.87
C ASP A 249 5.91 8.98 -12.65
N LYS A 250 6.50 10.10 -13.09
CA LYS A 250 5.96 11.47 -12.89
C LYS A 250 5.52 11.75 -11.46
N SER A 251 6.28 11.22 -10.51
CA SER A 251 5.93 11.16 -9.10
C SER A 251 7.13 11.59 -8.27
N THR A 252 6.89 11.99 -7.02
CA THR A 252 7.93 12.45 -6.10
C THR A 252 7.91 11.64 -4.81
N ILE A 253 9.06 11.50 -4.15
CA ILE A 253 9.16 11.05 -2.77
C ILE A 253 9.85 12.14 -1.96
N GLN A 254 9.22 12.58 -0.88
CA GLN A 254 9.80 13.49 0.11
C GLN A 254 9.86 12.79 1.46
N HIS A 255 11.03 12.70 2.08
CA HIS A 255 11.23 11.98 3.34
C HIS A 255 11.04 10.46 3.17
N GLY A 256 12.14 9.76 2.94
CA GLY A 256 12.18 8.30 2.88
C GLY A 256 13.19 7.76 3.88
N SER A 257 12.87 6.68 4.58
CA SER A 257 13.74 6.02 5.56
C SER A 257 13.79 4.52 5.29
N ILE A 258 15.00 3.98 5.16
CA ILE A 258 15.25 2.56 4.93
C ILE A 258 16.21 2.06 6.01
N VAL A 259 15.71 1.22 6.91
CA VAL A 259 16.48 0.73 8.06
C VAL A 259 16.48 -0.79 8.09
N ASN A 260 17.68 -1.40 8.09
CA ASN A 260 17.89 -2.85 8.26
C ASN A 260 17.07 -3.72 7.28
N VAL A 261 17.04 -3.36 6.01
CA VAL A 261 16.28 -4.11 5.01
C VAL A 261 17.14 -5.20 4.37
N SER A 262 16.88 -6.47 4.70
CA SER A 262 17.58 -7.59 4.06
C SER A 262 17.02 -7.86 2.67
N GLN A 263 17.85 -7.84 1.64
CA GLN A 263 17.38 -8.02 0.27
C GLN A 263 18.13 -9.13 -0.50
N ASN A 264 17.42 -9.82 -1.38
CA ASN A 264 17.99 -10.69 -2.41
C ASN A 264 17.30 -10.38 -3.74
N LEU A 265 17.75 -9.29 -4.35
CA LEU A 265 17.20 -8.71 -5.57
C LEU A 265 18.14 -8.84 -6.78
N ALA A 266 19.31 -9.47 -6.61
CA ALA A 266 20.36 -9.62 -7.63
C ALA A 266 19.88 -10.22 -8.97
N LEU A 267 18.71 -10.88 -8.97
CA LEU A 267 18.10 -11.46 -10.16
C LEU A 267 17.26 -10.48 -10.98
N GLY A 268 16.94 -9.30 -10.46
CA GLY A 268 16.28 -8.21 -11.19
C GLY A 268 17.28 -7.36 -11.98
N LYS A 269 16.81 -6.72 -13.05
CA LYS A 269 17.65 -5.87 -13.91
C LYS A 269 17.89 -4.48 -13.34
N TYR A 270 16.89 -3.94 -12.65
CA TYR A 270 16.94 -2.60 -12.09
C TYR A 270 16.71 -2.72 -10.60
N ASN A 271 17.76 -2.50 -9.81
CA ASN A 271 17.72 -2.57 -8.36
C ASN A 271 18.20 -1.23 -7.81
N GLY A 272 17.36 -0.58 -7.01
CA GLY A 272 17.69 0.71 -6.42
C GLY A 272 17.43 0.78 -4.92
N ILE A 273 18.18 1.64 -4.23
CA ILE A 273 18.04 1.83 -2.79
C ILE A 273 16.64 2.36 -2.48
N ALA A 274 16.29 3.54 -3.00
CA ALA A 274 14.95 4.09 -2.84
C ALA A 274 13.98 3.51 -3.88
N VAL A 275 14.34 3.65 -5.16
CA VAL A 275 13.46 3.37 -6.30
C VAL A 275 14.15 2.46 -7.29
N GLY A 276 13.46 1.40 -7.73
CA GLY A 276 13.98 0.48 -8.73
C GLY A 276 14.11 1.08 -10.13
N VAL A 277 13.10 1.83 -10.59
CA VAL A 277 13.16 2.63 -11.82
C VAL A 277 12.41 3.94 -11.63
N LEU A 278 13.05 5.05 -11.98
CA LEU A 278 12.44 6.37 -12.05
C LEU A 278 12.11 6.70 -13.53
N LEU A 279 10.90 7.16 -13.83
CA LEU A 279 10.48 7.57 -15.17
C LEU A 279 10.00 9.02 -15.12
N LYS A 280 10.52 9.85 -16.05
CA LYS A 280 10.05 11.21 -16.37
C LYS A 280 9.56 12.03 -15.17
N SER A 281 10.40 12.89 -14.60
CA SER A 281 9.92 13.91 -13.66
C SER A 281 9.03 14.92 -14.39
N ASN A 282 7.93 15.38 -13.78
CA ASN A 282 7.22 16.56 -14.27
C ASN A 282 8.08 17.80 -14.02
N ASP A 283 8.21 18.65 -15.05
CA ASP A 283 8.60 20.07 -14.98
C ASP A 283 9.58 20.48 -13.86
N ASN A 284 10.82 19.99 -13.92
CA ASN A 284 11.92 20.40 -13.03
C ASN A 284 11.73 20.16 -11.51
N LEU A 285 10.73 19.39 -11.08
CA LEU A 285 10.57 19.02 -9.68
C LEU A 285 11.65 18.02 -9.23
N ILE A 286 12.11 18.18 -7.98
CA ILE A 286 12.96 17.20 -7.28
C ILE A 286 12.13 15.92 -7.13
N SER A 287 12.57 14.86 -7.79
CA SER A 287 11.89 13.57 -7.80
C SER A 287 12.05 12.83 -6.48
N LEU A 288 13.21 13.00 -5.82
CA LEU A 288 13.52 12.37 -4.54
C LEU A 288 14.21 13.38 -3.62
N SER A 289 13.61 13.65 -2.47
CA SER A 289 14.21 14.51 -1.45
C SER A 289 14.22 13.84 -0.09
N ASP A 290 15.29 14.07 0.66
CA ASP A 290 15.40 13.70 2.08
C ASP A 290 15.26 12.19 2.30
N ILE A 291 16.05 11.41 1.55
CA ILE A 291 16.05 9.95 1.66
C ILE A 291 17.25 9.51 2.50
N SER A 292 17.00 8.81 3.61
CA SER A 292 18.02 8.14 4.43
C SER A 292 17.97 6.63 4.24
N HIS A 293 19.13 5.98 4.31
CA HIS A 293 19.22 4.52 4.43
C HIS A 293 20.43 4.08 5.25
N ASN A 294 20.38 2.89 5.84
CA ASN A 294 21.55 2.20 6.40
C ASN A 294 21.82 0.84 5.73
N ASP A 295 21.22 0.59 4.56
CA ASP A 295 21.37 -0.67 3.84
C ASP A 295 22.85 -1.00 3.58
N PRO A 296 23.38 -2.12 4.11
CA PRO A 296 24.80 -2.46 4.01
C PRO A 296 25.17 -3.09 2.65
N ASP A 297 24.18 -3.40 1.81
CA ASP A 297 24.41 -4.06 0.53
C ASP A 297 24.79 -3.05 -0.58
N THR A 298 26.05 -3.07 -0.99
CA THR A 298 26.57 -2.21 -2.06
C THR A 298 26.06 -2.57 -3.47
N SER A 299 25.30 -3.66 -3.62
CA SER A 299 24.73 -4.07 -4.91
C SER A 299 23.58 -3.18 -5.37
N LEU A 300 22.99 -2.40 -4.47
CA LEU A 300 21.97 -1.43 -4.81
C LEU A 300 22.59 -0.10 -5.20
N LEU A 301 22.00 0.52 -6.22
CA LEU A 301 22.38 1.84 -6.67
C LEU A 301 21.35 2.83 -6.18
N TRP A 302 21.77 4.05 -5.86
CA TRP A 302 20.86 5.04 -5.30
C TRP A 302 19.56 5.21 -6.13
N HIS A 303 19.64 5.35 -7.46
CA HIS A 303 18.49 5.76 -8.30
C HIS A 303 18.49 5.25 -9.77
N TYR A 304 18.95 4.03 -10.04
CA TYR A 304 19.27 3.58 -11.41
C TYR A 304 18.04 3.32 -12.31
N VAL A 305 18.03 3.34 -13.65
CA VAL A 305 18.61 4.20 -14.72
C VAL A 305 17.61 4.16 -15.88
N ASN A 306 17.14 5.32 -16.34
CA ASN A 306 16.88 5.51 -17.76
C ASN A 306 18.11 6.25 -18.32
N PRO A 307 18.89 5.67 -19.25
CA PRO A 307 20.11 6.31 -19.76
C PRO A 307 19.83 7.53 -20.65
N ARG A 308 18.58 8.02 -20.70
CA ARG A 308 18.11 9.10 -21.57
C ARG A 308 17.48 10.28 -20.83
N GLU A 309 17.45 10.29 -19.50
CA GLU A 309 16.80 11.35 -18.72
C GLU A 309 17.66 11.81 -17.54
N THR A 310 17.55 13.10 -17.20
CA THR A 310 18.15 13.71 -16.01
C THR A 310 17.12 13.70 -14.89
N TYR A 311 17.51 13.21 -13.72
CA TYR A 311 16.65 13.20 -12.52
C TYR A 311 17.17 14.17 -11.48
N ASN A 312 16.26 14.89 -10.83
CA ASN A 312 16.58 15.83 -9.78
C ASN A 312 16.42 15.13 -8.42
N THR A 313 17.51 15.00 -7.67
CA THR A 313 17.51 14.42 -6.33
C THR A 313 18.22 15.36 -5.37
N HIS A 314 17.83 15.34 -4.10
CA HIS A 314 18.41 16.21 -3.07
C HIS A 314 18.42 15.46 -1.74
N ASN A 315 19.41 15.75 -0.88
CA ASN A 315 19.42 15.26 0.50
C ASN A 315 19.29 13.73 0.60
N LEU A 316 20.21 13.03 -0.07
CA LEU A 316 20.31 11.58 -0.06
C LEU A 316 21.44 11.20 0.90
N TYR A 317 21.11 10.49 1.98
CA TYR A 317 22.03 10.25 3.08
C TYR A 317 22.20 8.76 3.35
N LEU A 318 23.45 8.31 3.41
CA LEU A 318 23.80 7.08 4.11
C LEU A 318 23.87 7.39 5.60
N ASP A 319 22.93 6.86 6.38
CA ASP A 319 22.87 7.04 7.82
C ASP A 319 23.57 5.87 8.53
N LEU A 320 24.78 6.14 9.00
CA LEU A 320 25.59 5.19 9.77
C LEU A 320 25.35 5.29 11.28
N SER A 321 24.44 6.17 11.75
CA SER A 321 24.23 6.37 13.19
C SER A 321 23.62 5.15 13.91
N ASN A 322 23.12 4.16 13.14
CA ASN A 322 22.66 2.85 13.63
C ASN A 322 23.75 1.74 13.60
N GLU A 323 25.03 2.08 13.49
CA GLU A 323 26.19 1.16 13.37
C GLU A 323 26.38 0.10 14.47
N SER A 324 25.53 0.03 15.51
CA SER A 324 25.63 -1.00 16.55
C SER A 324 25.27 -2.43 16.11
N THR A 325 24.89 -2.67 14.84
CA THR A 325 24.50 -3.99 14.32
C THR A 325 25.23 -4.46 13.06
N LEU A 326 26.20 -3.70 12.54
CA LEU A 326 27.00 -4.18 11.40
C LEU A 326 28.00 -5.26 11.83
N PRO A 327 28.14 -6.38 11.09
CA PRO A 327 29.23 -7.32 11.33
C PRO A 327 30.57 -6.61 11.17
N PRO A 328 31.59 -6.94 11.98
CA PRO A 328 32.86 -6.23 11.98
C PRO A 328 33.51 -6.25 10.59
N PRO A 329 34.17 -5.17 10.17
CA PRO A 329 34.78 -5.09 8.85
C PRO A 329 35.81 -6.21 8.68
N THR A 330 35.59 -7.07 7.70
CA THR A 330 36.59 -8.04 7.25
C THR A 330 37.62 -7.30 6.41
N CYS A 331 38.77 -6.96 7.00
CA CYS A 331 39.94 -6.56 6.23
C CYS A 331 40.37 -7.76 5.36
N GLN A 332 40.20 -7.65 4.05
CA GLN A 332 40.92 -8.50 3.10
C GLN A 332 42.28 -7.86 2.81
N PHE A 333 43.36 -8.57 3.13
CA PHE A 333 44.72 -8.27 2.73
C PHE A 333 44.98 -8.69 1.28
#